data_AF-A0A242PGB9-F1
#
_entry.id   AF-A0A242PGB9-F1
#
_cell.length_a   1.000
_cell.length_b   1.000
_cell.length_c   1.000
_cell.angle_alpha   90.00
_cell.angle_beta   90.00
_cell.angle_gamma   90.00
#
_symmetry.space_group_name_H-M   'P 1'
#
loop_
_entity.id
_entity.type
_entity.pdbx_description
1 polymer ?
#
loop_
_entity_poly.entity_id
_entity_poly.type
_entity_poly.pdbx_seq_one_letter_code
_entity_poly.pdbx_strand_id
1 'polypeptide(L)' 'MNQDLSINFGAAYMTVEEYAKHSGMKVKTIKDYVLKGYLPIRKKNIAGKRSIILINNAALVAEALQDRNPTINL' A
#
# COMPACT_ATOMS: atom_id res chain seq x y z
N MET A 1 26.26 -17.93 -2.18
CA MET A 1 26.07 -16.68 -2.92
C MET A 1 24.62 -16.29 -2.65
N ASN A 2 24.38 -15.28 -1.81
CA ASN A 2 23.01 -14.81 -1.58
C ASN A 2 22.58 -14.07 -2.83
N GLN A 3 21.57 -14.56 -3.55
CA GLN A 3 20.93 -13.72 -4.57
C GLN A 3 20.06 -12.70 -3.85
N ASP A 4 20.40 -11.43 -4.02
CA ASP A 4 19.54 -10.35 -3.56
C ASP A 4 18.33 -10.27 -4.51
N LEU A 5 17.14 -10.64 -4.02
CA LEU A 5 15.91 -10.36 -4.76
C LEU A 5 15.62 -8.88 -4.70
N SER A 6 15.75 -8.22 -5.85
CA SER A 6 15.26 -6.86 -6.04
C SER A 6 13.81 -6.93 -6.51
N ILE A 7 12.87 -6.64 -5.61
CA ILE A 7 11.46 -6.46 -5.96
C ILE A 7 11.26 -4.99 -6.33
N ASN A 8 11.01 -4.73 -7.61
CA ASN A 8 10.73 -3.39 -8.11
C ASN A 8 9.22 -3.14 -8.03
N PHE A 9 8.76 -2.37 -7.05
CA PHE A 9 7.35 -1.97 -6.93
C PHE A 9 7.19 -0.49 -7.29
N GLY A 10 6.15 -0.17 -8.08
CA GLY A 10 6.02 1.13 -8.74
C GLY A 10 6.04 2.33 -7.79
N ALA A 11 4.99 2.51 -6.98
CA ALA A 11 4.90 3.61 -6.04
C ALA A 11 4.72 3.09 -4.61
N ALA A 12 5.56 3.55 -3.68
CA ALA A 12 5.44 3.23 -2.26
C ALA A 12 4.13 3.78 -1.64
N TYR A 13 3.65 4.91 -2.17
CA TYR A 13 2.42 5.55 -1.74
C TYR A 13 1.52 5.82 -2.94
N MET A 14 0.22 5.54 -2.79
CA MET A 14 -0.77 5.83 -3.83
C MET A 14 -2.05 6.42 -3.24
N THR A 15 -2.80 7.19 -4.03
CA THR A 15 -4.09 7.71 -3.58
C THR A 15 -5.11 6.59 -3.42
N VAL A 16 -6.21 6.87 -2.73
CA VAL A 16 -7.33 5.93 -2.59
C VAL A 16 -7.89 5.54 -3.96
N GLU A 17 -7.97 6.49 -4.89
CA GLU A 17 -8.48 6.27 -6.25
C GLU A 17 -7.57 5.36 -7.06
N GLU A 18 -6.25 5.52 -6.95
CA GLU A 18 -5.30 4.68 -7.67
C GLU A 18 -5.25 3.27 -7.08
N TYR A 19 -5.28 3.15 -5.75
CA TYR A 19 -5.38 1.86 -5.08
C TYR A 19 -6.69 1.13 -5.44
N ALA A 20 -7.80 1.85 -5.61
CA ALA A 20 -9.06 1.27 -6.08
C ALA A 20 -8.94 0.64 -7.46
N LYS A 21 -8.25 1.30 -8.40
CA LYS A 21 -8.00 0.73 -9.74
C LYS A 21 -7.15 -0.53 -9.65
N HIS A 22 -6.07 -0.52 -8.87
CA HIS A 22 -5.16 -1.66 -8.75
C HIS A 22 -5.77 -2.85 -8.02
N SER A 23 -6.54 -2.62 -6.95
CA SER A 23 -7.13 -3.67 -6.13
C SER A 23 -8.46 -4.20 -6.67
N GLY A 24 -9.10 -3.49 -7.60
CA GLY A 24 -10.47 -3.77 -8.03
C GLY A 24 -11.54 -3.45 -6.98
N MET A 25 -11.15 -2.90 -5.82
CA MET A 25 -12.09 -2.54 -4.76
C MET A 25 -12.76 -1.20 -5.02
N LYS A 26 -14.00 -1.06 -4.56
CA LYS A 26 -14.71 0.24 -4.61
C LYS A 26 -14.00 1.26 -3.72
N VAL A 27 -13.85 2.49 -4.20
CA VAL A 27 -13.31 3.63 -3.43
C VAL A 27 -13.97 3.79 -2.05
N LYS A 28 -15.30 3.59 -1.97
CA LYS A 28 -16.03 3.67 -0.70
C LYS A 28 -15.54 2.61 0.30
N THR A 29 -15.41 1.36 -0.13
CA THR A 29 -14.90 0.26 0.69
C THR A 29 -13.50 0.56 1.21
N ILE A 30 -12.61 1.08 0.35
CA ILE A 30 -11.26 1.46 0.76
C ILE A 30 -11.29 2.59 1.80
N LYS A 31 -12.14 3.60 1.62
CA LYS A 31 -12.31 4.66 2.62
C LYS A 31 -12.80 4.11 3.96
N ASP A 32 -13.73 3.15 3.94
CA ASP A 32 -14.20 2.48 5.15
C ASP A 32 -13.08 1.67 5.82
N TYR A 33 -12.22 1.00 5.05
CA TYR A 33 -11.07 0.27 5.58
C TYR A 33 -10.02 1.20 6.18
N VAL A 34 -9.78 2.34 5.55
CA VAL A 34 -8.92 3.39 6.09
C VAL A 34 -9.47 3.92 7.42
N LEU A 35 -10.78 4.16 7.51
CA LEU A 35 -11.42 4.61 8.75
C LEU A 35 -11.34 3.57 9.86
N LYS A 36 -11.46 2.29 9.51
CA LYS A 36 -11.33 1.16 10.45
C LYS A 36 -9.88 0.80 10.81
N GLY A 37 -8.89 1.41 10.15
CA GLY A 37 -7.48 1.16 10.40
C GLY A 37 -6.92 -0.12 9.77
N TYR A 38 -7.62 -0.71 8.81
CA TYR A 38 -7.19 -1.94 8.13
C TYR A 38 -6.15 -1.72 7.03
N LEU A 39 -5.91 -0.46 6.64
CA LEU A 39 -4.92 -0.13 5.62
C LEU A 39 -3.85 0.80 6.21
N PRO A 40 -2.56 0.53 5.97
CA PRO A 40 -1.50 1.43 6.37
C PRO A 40 -1.58 2.71 5.51
N ILE A 41 -1.65 3.87 6.17
CA ILE A 41 -1.82 5.16 5.49
C ILE A 41 -0.77 6.19 5.91
N ARG A 42 -0.56 7.17 5.03
CA ARG A 42 0.06 8.46 5.34
C ARG A 42 -0.95 9.56 5.04
N LYS A 43 -1.27 10.39 6.04
CA LYS A 43 -2.03 11.61 5.83
C LYS A 43 -1.09 12.71 5.34
N LYS A 44 -1.38 13.29 4.17
CA LYS A 44 -0.67 14.46 3.65
C LYS A 44 -1.54 15.69 3.86
N ASN A 45 -1.14 16.52 4.83
CA ASN A 45 -1.73 17.83 5.02
C ASN A 45 -1.16 18.78 3.98
N ILE A 46 -2.02 19.37 3.16
CA ILE A 46 -1.65 20.41 2.22
C ILE A 46 -2.29 21.68 2.76
N ALA A 47 -1.48 22.70 3.07
CA ALA A 47 -1.97 23.96 3.61
C ALA A 47 -3.08 24.53 2.72
N GLY A 48 -4.22 24.87 3.33
CA GLY A 48 -5.39 25.41 2.62
C GLY A 48 -6.19 24.42 1.77
N LYS A 49 -5.90 23.11 1.82
CA LYS A 49 -6.66 22.08 1.09
C LYS A 49 -7.06 20.90 1.98
N ARG A 50 -8.08 20.16 1.55
CA ARG A 50 -8.51 18.91 2.20
C ARG A 50 -7.33 17.94 2.24
N SER A 51 -7.07 17.36 3.41
CA SER A 51 -6.02 16.36 3.61
C SER A 51 -6.16 15.20 2.63
N ILE A 52 -5.07 14.84 1.95
CA ILE A 52 -5.02 13.71 1.02
C ILE A 52 -4.59 12.46 1.80
N ILE A 53 -5.33 11.37 1.61
CA ILE A 53 -4.99 10.05 2.17
C ILE A 53 -4.17 9.30 1.12
N LEU A 54 -2.99 8.85 1.53
CA LEU A 54 -2.13 7.99 0.74
C LEU A 54 -2.04 6.62 1.39
N ILE A 55 -2.27 5.56 0.63
CA ILE A 55 -2.12 4.17 1.07
C ILE A 55 -0.66 3.78 0.89
N ASN A 56 -0.07 3.18 1.93
CA ASN A 56 1.33 2.73 1.95
C ASN A 56 1.41 1.31 1.39
N ASN A 57 1.65 1.21 0.08
CA ASN A 57 1.71 -0.07 -0.61
C ASN A 57 2.99 -0.85 -0.25
N ALA A 58 4.08 -0.15 0.08
CA ALA A 58 5.32 -0.79 0.51
C ALA A 58 5.14 -1.59 1.81
N ALA A 59 4.37 -1.05 2.77
CA ALA A 59 4.06 -1.75 4.02
C ALA A 59 3.25 -3.03 3.77
N LEU A 60 2.25 -2.98 2.88
CA LEU A 60 1.45 -4.15 2.51
C LEU A 60 2.29 -5.24 1.82
N VAL A 61 3.23 -4.85 0.95
CA VAL A 61 4.15 -5.80 0.31
C VAL A 61 5.08 -6.42 1.35
N ALA A 62 5.65 -5.61 2.26
CA ALA A 62 6.50 -6.12 3.32
C ALA A 62 5.76 -7.10 4.25
N GLU A 63 4.52 -6.79 4.63
CA GLU A 63 3.65 -7.68 5.39
C GLU A 63 3.41 -9.00 4.64
N ALA A 64 3.04 -8.94 3.36
CA ALA A 64 2.83 -10.14 2.55
C ALA A 64 4.09 -11.01 2.40
N LEU A 65 5.28 -10.40 2.39
CA LEU A 65 6.57 -11.10 2.35
C LEU A 65 6.95 -11.71 3.70
N GLN A 66 6.48 -11.16 4.81
CA GLN A 66 6.68 -11.72 6.15
C GLN A 66 5.72 -12.87 6.43
N ASP A 67 4.49 -12.79 5.93
CA ASP A 67 3.43 -13.78 6.15
C ASP A 67 3.66 -15.06 5.32
N ARG A 68 4.34 -14.94 4.17
CA ARG A 68 4.92 -16.09 3.49
C ARG A 68 6.29 -16.37 4.09
N ASN A 69 6.57 -17.60 4.49
CA ASN A 69 7.93 -18.15 4.45
C ASN A 69 8.23 -18.38 2.95
N PRO A 70 8.77 -17.42 2.18
CA PRO A 70 8.82 -17.61 0.74
C PRO A 70 10.03 -18.51 0.48
N THR A 71 9.82 -19.69 -0.09
CA THR A 71 10.91 -20.39 -0.79
C THR A 71 11.27 -19.51 -1.98
N ILE A 72 12.26 -18.68 -1.74
CA ILE A 72 12.91 -17.88 -2.76
C ILE A 72 13.80 -18.86 -3.53
N ASN A 73 13.45 -19.13 -4.78
CA ASN A 73 14.38 -19.77 -5.69
C ASN A 73 15.43 -18.72 -6.10
N LEU A 74 16.60 -18.84 -5.47
CA LEU A 74 17.87 -18.24 -5.88
C LEU A 74 18.41 -18.96 -7.13
#